data_AF-A0A379WGQ4-F1
#
_entry.id   AF-A0A379WGQ4-F1
#
_cell.length_a   1.000
_cell.length_b   1.000
_cell.length_c   1.000
_cell.angle_alpha   90.00
_cell.angle_beta   90.00
_cell.angle_gamma   90.00
#
_symmetry.space_group_name_H-M   'P 1'
#
loop_
_entity.id
_entity.type
_entity.pdbx_description
1 polymer ?
#
loop_
_entity_poly.entity_id
_entity_poly.type
_entity_poly.pdbx_seq_one_letter_code
_entity_poly.pdbx_strand_id
1 'polypeptide(L)'
;MNRHTGSKLVNAVQQDVHAILQLGETQIEKSARALIDNARREADEKLSGELSRLEALRAVNPNIRDDELAAIDSNRQQVLESLNQAGWRLDALRLIVVTHQ
;
A
#
# COMPACT_ATOMS: atom_id res chain seq x y z
N MET A 1 25.76 21.70 14.04
CA MET A 1 26.10 21.93 12.61
C MET A 1 25.40 23.19 12.12
N ASN A 2 26.12 24.12 11.48
CA ASN A 2 25.52 25.30 10.84
C ASN A 2 24.87 24.89 9.49
N ARG A 3 23.79 25.57 9.07
CA ARG A 3 23.01 25.30 7.84
C ARG A 3 23.89 25.22 6.59
N HIS A 4 24.93 26.05 6.53
CA HIS A 4 25.88 26.08 5.41
C HIS A 4 26.77 24.81 5.36
N THR A 5 27.29 24.38 6.50
CA THR A 5 28.13 23.16 6.62
C THR A 5 27.30 21.91 6.32
N GLY A 6 26.05 21.87 6.83
CA GLY A 6 25.12 20.77 6.54
C GLY A 6 24.80 20.65 5.04
N SER A 7 24.51 21.76 4.37
CA SER A 7 24.18 21.73 2.93
C SER A 7 25.34 21.25 2.05
N LYS A 8 26.58 21.65 2.35
CA LYS A 8 27.76 21.15 1.61
C LYS A 8 27.98 19.66 1.83
N LEU A 9 27.75 19.17 3.04
CA LEU A 9 27.94 17.76 3.38
C LEU A 9 26.88 16.88 2.73
N VAL A 10 25.63 17.34 2.67
CA VAL A 10 24.54 16.68 1.91
C VAL A 10 24.89 16.58 0.43
N ASN A 11 25.39 17.67 -0.18
CA ASN A 11 25.78 17.65 -1.59
C ASN A 11 26.93 16.69 -1.86
N ALA A 12 27.89 16.57 -0.93
CA ALA A 12 29.02 15.67 -1.08
C ALA A 12 28.61 14.19 -1.07
N VAL A 13 27.58 13.81 -0.31
CA VAL A 13 27.09 12.42 -0.20
C VAL A 13 25.87 12.14 -1.09
N GLN A 14 25.45 13.09 -1.93
CA GLN A 14 24.21 12.98 -2.70
C GLN A 14 24.19 11.75 -3.62
N GLN A 15 25.31 11.47 -4.28
CA GLN A 15 25.43 10.30 -5.16
C GLN A 15 25.33 8.98 -4.36
N ASP A 16 25.99 8.91 -3.21
CA ASP A 16 25.95 7.73 -2.34
C ASP A 16 24.54 7.51 -1.78
N VAL A 17 23.86 8.57 -1.36
CA VAL A 17 22.46 8.51 -0.90
C VAL A 17 21.55 8.00 -2.02
N HIS A 18 21.73 8.46 -3.25
CA HIS A 18 20.95 7.99 -4.39
C HIS A 18 21.15 6.49 -4.64
N ALA A 19 22.40 6.01 -4.59
CA ALA A 19 22.70 4.59 -4.72
C ALA A 19 22.08 3.75 -3.58
N ILE A 20 22.15 4.23 -2.34
CA ILE A 20 21.53 3.56 -1.18
C ILE A 20 20.01 3.49 -1.33
N LEU A 21 19.38 4.56 -1.82
CA LEU A 21 17.94 4.58 -2.06
C LEU A 21 17.53 3.53 -3.09
N GLN A 22 18.24 3.42 -4.21
CA GLN A 22 17.99 2.38 -5.23
C GLN A 22 18.10 0.96 -4.66
N LEU A 23 19.09 0.70 -3.80
CA LEU A 23 19.19 -0.59 -3.09
C LEU A 23 17.99 -0.84 -2.17
N GLY A 24 17.49 0.21 -1.52
CA GLY A 24 16.28 0.16 -0.71
C GLY A 24 15.02 -0.14 -1.51
N GLU A 25 14.90 0.40 -2.73
CA GLU A 25 13.76 0.14 -3.63
C GLU A 25 13.57 -1.36 -3.91
N THR A 26 14.66 -2.07 -4.22
CA THR A 26 14.61 -3.51 -4.48
C THR A 26 14.21 -4.32 -3.24
N GLN A 27 14.57 -3.86 -2.03
CA GLN A 27 14.19 -4.54 -0.79
C GLN A 27 12.73 -4.30 -0.41
N ILE A 28 12.25 -3.06 -0.56
CA ILE A 28 10.89 -2.71 -0.16
C ILE A 28 9.85 -3.28 -1.12
N GLU A 29 10.18 -3.45 -2.41
CA GLU A 29 9.25 -4.01 -3.41
C GLU A 29 8.62 -5.34 -2.94
N LYS A 30 9.45 -6.27 -2.45
CA LYS A 30 8.97 -7.57 -1.95
C LYS A 30 8.06 -7.43 -0.73
N SER A 31 8.42 -6.56 0.22
CA SER A 31 7.66 -6.33 1.44
C SER A 31 6.34 -5.61 1.17
N ALA A 32 6.38 -4.60 0.30
CA ALA A 32 5.19 -3.87 -0.17
C ALA A 32 4.23 -4.80 -0.91
N ARG A 33 4.76 -5.67 -1.78
CA ARG A 33 3.94 -6.67 -2.48
C ARG A 33 3.27 -7.63 -1.50
N ALA A 34 4.00 -8.11 -0.49
CA ALA A 34 3.43 -8.98 0.53
C ALA A 34 2.30 -8.31 1.33
N LEU A 35 2.44 -7.01 1.65
CA LEU A 35 1.37 -6.24 2.30
C LEU A 35 0.14 -6.09 1.41
N ILE A 36 0.35 -5.77 0.13
CA ILE A 36 -0.74 -5.67 -0.86
C ILE A 36 -1.47 -7.00 -1.00
N ASP A 37 -0.74 -8.11 -1.14
CA ASP A 37 -1.34 -9.43 -1.30
C ASP A 37 -2.11 -9.87 -0.03
N ASN A 38 -1.61 -9.51 1.16
CA ASN A 38 -2.35 -9.70 2.41
C ASN A 38 -3.66 -8.89 2.43
N ALA A 39 -3.59 -7.59 2.11
CA ALA A 39 -4.76 -6.73 2.09
C ALA A 39 -5.79 -7.19 1.05
N ARG A 40 -5.34 -7.69 -0.11
CA ARG A 40 -6.21 -8.27 -1.14
C ARG A 40 -6.92 -9.52 -0.64
N ARG A 41 -6.22 -10.44 0.02
CA ARG A 41 -6.85 -11.63 0.63
C ARG A 41 -7.88 -11.25 1.68
N GLU A 42 -7.54 -10.34 2.58
CA GLU A 42 -8.46 -9.91 3.62
C GLU A 42 -9.71 -9.21 3.05
N ALA A 43 -9.52 -8.34 2.05
CA ALA A 43 -10.63 -7.68 1.36
C ALA A 43 -11.51 -8.69 0.63
N ASP A 44 -10.91 -9.66 -0.06
CA ASP A 44 -11.62 -10.71 -0.78
C ASP A 44 -12.47 -11.56 0.18
N GLU A 45 -11.87 -12.07 1.25
CA GLU A 45 -12.55 -12.89 2.25
C GLU A 45 -13.75 -12.16 2.87
N LYS A 46 -13.57 -10.88 3.24
CA LYS A 46 -14.65 -10.09 3.84
C LYS A 46 -15.79 -9.80 2.86
N LEU A 47 -15.45 -9.36 1.64
CA LEU A 47 -16.45 -8.96 0.65
C LEU A 47 -17.17 -10.16 0.05
N SER A 48 -16.46 -11.27 -0.20
CA SER A 48 -17.10 -12.53 -0.61
C SER A 48 -17.97 -13.12 0.50
N GLY A 49 -17.55 -13.04 1.76
CA GLY A 49 -18.37 -13.46 2.90
C GLY A 49 -19.68 -12.68 3.02
N GLU A 50 -19.62 -11.36 2.87
CA GLU A 50 -20.84 -10.52 2.90
C GLU A 50 -21.72 -10.75 1.66
N LEU A 51 -21.14 -10.96 0.48
CA LEU A 51 -21.89 -11.33 -0.72
C LEU A 51 -22.66 -12.64 -0.51
N SER A 52 -22.00 -13.70 -0.03
CA SER A 52 -22.66 -14.97 0.25
C SER A 52 -23.76 -14.84 1.31
N ARG A 53 -23.57 -13.99 2.32
CA ARG A 53 -24.59 -13.70 3.32
C ARG A 53 -25.81 -13.02 2.70
N LEU A 54 -25.62 -12.05 1.82
CA LEU A 54 -26.73 -11.36 1.14
C LEU A 54 -27.45 -12.26 0.14
N GLU A 55 -26.74 -13.12 -0.58
CA GLU A 55 -27.34 -14.15 -1.43
C GLU A 55 -28.22 -15.10 -0.63
N ALA A 56 -27.74 -15.55 0.53
CA ALA A 56 -28.51 -16.40 1.43
C ALA A 56 -29.75 -15.68 1.99
N LEU A 57 -29.62 -14.41 2.36
CA LEU A 57 -30.75 -13.60 2.83
C LEU A 57 -31.77 -13.36 1.71
N ARG A 58 -31.33 -13.16 0.46
CA ARG A 58 -32.23 -12.98 -0.69
C ARG A 58 -33.05 -14.23 -0.94
N ALA A 59 -32.45 -15.41 -0.81
CA ALA A 59 -33.15 -16.68 -1.00
C ALA A 59 -34.36 -16.85 -0.03
N VAL A 60 -34.32 -16.18 1.12
CA VAL A 60 -35.39 -16.23 2.14
C VAL A 60 -36.18 -14.92 2.28
N ASN A 61 -35.74 -13.82 1.65
CA ASN A 61 -36.38 -12.51 1.73
C ASN A 61 -36.45 -11.82 0.35
N PRO A 62 -37.63 -11.84 -0.31
CA PRO A 62 -37.82 -11.25 -1.64
C PRO A 62 -37.74 -9.72 -1.68
N ASN A 63 -37.58 -9.03 -0.55
CA ASN A 63 -37.37 -7.57 -0.52
C ASN A 63 -35.92 -7.16 -0.83
N ILE A 64 -34.96 -8.10 -0.84
CA ILE A 64 -33.57 -7.83 -1.19
C ILE A 64 -33.46 -7.70 -2.70
N ARG A 65 -32.91 -6.57 -3.16
CA ARG A 65 -32.87 -6.21 -4.59
C ARG A 65 -31.58 -6.73 -5.22
N ASP A 66 -31.68 -7.08 -6.50
CA ASP A 66 -30.52 -7.42 -7.33
C ASP A 66 -29.46 -6.31 -7.35
N ASP A 67 -29.89 -5.05 -7.26
CA ASP A 67 -29.02 -3.88 -7.26
C ASP A 67 -28.03 -3.87 -6.09
N GLU A 68 -28.42 -4.38 -4.92
CA GLU A 68 -27.55 -4.40 -3.72
C GLU A 68 -26.42 -5.44 -3.86
N LEU A 69 -26.73 -6.60 -4.44
CA LEU A 69 -25.76 -7.64 -4.76
C LEU A 69 -24.78 -7.16 -5.84
N ALA A 70 -25.30 -6.53 -6.90
CA ALA A 70 -24.48 -5.96 -7.96
C ALA A 70 -23.55 -4.85 -7.45
N ALA A 71 -24.03 -4.01 -6.53
CA ALA A 71 -23.22 -2.96 -5.92
C ALA A 71 -22.05 -3.54 -5.10
N ILE A 72 -22.27 -4.62 -4.34
CA ILE A 72 -21.22 -5.26 -3.54
C ILE A 72 -20.21 -5.99 -4.41
N ASP A 73 -20.65 -6.72 -5.44
CA ASP A 73 -19.71 -7.36 -6.36
C ASP A 73 -18.86 -6.33 -7.12
N SER A 74 -19.49 -5.25 -7.60
CA SER A 74 -18.78 -4.13 -8.23
C SER A 74 -17.77 -3.49 -7.28
N ASN A 75 -18.15 -3.24 -6.02
CA ASN A 75 -17.26 -2.70 -5.00
C ASN A 75 -16.06 -3.63 -4.77
N ARG A 76 -16.29 -4.95 -4.67
CA ARG A 76 -15.24 -5.96 -4.53
C ARG A 76 -14.25 -5.91 -5.68
N GLN A 77 -14.73 -5.89 -6.92
CA GLN A 77 -13.86 -5.79 -8.09
C GLN A 77 -13.02 -4.51 -8.05
N GLN A 78 -13.65 -3.37 -7.77
CA GLN A 78 -12.98 -2.07 -7.72
C GLN A 78 -11.92 -1.99 -6.61
N VAL A 79 -12.20 -2.53 -5.43
CA VAL A 79 -11.25 -2.59 -4.31
C VAL A 79 -10.06 -3.48 -4.65
N LEU A 80 -10.30 -4.67 -5.22
CA LEU A 80 -9.22 -5.59 -5.58
C LEU A 80 -8.33 -5.04 -6.69
N GLU A 81 -8.90 -4.32 -7.66
CA GLU A 81 -8.16 -3.62 -8.70
C GLU A 81 -7.34 -2.46 -8.11
N SER A 82 -7.96 -1.63 -7.27
CA SER A 82 -7.29 -0.49 -6.62
C SER A 82 -6.12 -0.95 -5.74
N LEU A 83 -6.29 -2.04 -4.98
CA LEU A 83 -5.23 -2.63 -4.17
C LEU A 83 -4.09 -3.18 -5.04
N ASN A 84 -4.39 -3.76 -6.20
CA ASN A 84 -3.35 -4.27 -7.10
C ASN A 84 -2.52 -3.16 -7.75
N GLN A 85 -3.10 -1.97 -7.91
CA GLN A 85 -2.42 -0.77 -8.41
C GLN A 85 -1.73 0.04 -7.30
N ALA A 86 -1.90 -0.35 -6.04
CA ALA A 86 -1.30 0.37 -4.92
C ALA A 86 0.24 0.31 -4.98
N GLY A 87 0.87 1.47 -4.84
CA GLY A 87 2.32 1.61 -4.81
C GLY A 87 2.82 2.04 -3.43
N TRP A 88 4.15 2.10 -3.30
CA TRP A 88 4.83 2.64 -2.14
C TRP A 88 5.62 3.88 -2.54
N ARG A 89 5.81 4.80 -1.59
CA ARG A 89 6.57 6.04 -1.78
C ARG A 89 7.44 6.28 -0.56
N LEU A 90 8.67 6.73 -0.78
CA LEU A 90 9.50 7.26 0.29
C LEU A 90 8.90 8.57 0.81
N ASP A 91 8.41 8.57 2.05
CA ASP A 91 7.74 9.74 2.64
C ASP A 91 8.71 10.68 3.37
N ALA A 92 9.75 10.14 4.00
CA ALA A 92 10.73 10.90 4.76
C ALA A 92 12.14 10.30 4.67
N LEU A 93 13.16 11.16 4.77
CA LEU A 93 14.58 10.78 4.80
C LEU A 93 15.32 11.59 5.86
N ARG A 94 16.13 10.91 6.69
CA ARG A 94 17.00 11.54 7.69
C ARG A 94 18.44 11.10 7.51
N LEU A 95 19.34 12.04 7.27
CA LEU A 95 20.77 11.79 7.17
C LEU A 95 21.42 11.85 8.56
N ILE A 96 22.18 10.80 8.90
CA ILE A 96 22.96 10.72 10.14
C ILE A 96 24.43 10.85 9.80
N VAL A 97 25.11 11.78 10.47
CA VAL A 97 26.54 12.04 10.28
C VAL A 97 27.22 11.84 11.63
N VAL A 98 28.15 10.89 11.70
CA VAL A 98 28.95 10.64 12.89
C VAL A 98 30.26 11.40 12.74
N THR A 99 30.56 12.31 13.67
CA THR A 99 31.82 13.04 13.74
C THR A 99 32.53 12.69 15.04
N HIS A 100 33.82 12.37 14.99
CA HIS A 100 34.64 12.23 16.18
C HIS A 100 35.25 13.60 16.46
N GLN A 101 34.50 14.44 17.18
CA GLN A 101 35.03 15.66 17.81
C GLN A 101 35.12 15.44 19.30
#